data_AF-A0A354FDG5-F1
#
_entry.id   AF-A0A354FDG5-F1
#
_cell.length_a   1.000
_cell.length_b   1.000
_cell.length_c   1.000
_cell.angle_alpha   90.00
_cell.angle_beta   90.00
_cell.angle_gamma   90.00
#
_symmetry.space_group_name_H-M   'P 1'
#
loop_
_entity.id
_entity.type
_entity.pdbx_description
1 polymer ?
#
loop_
_entity_poly.entity_id
_entity_poly.type
_entity_poly.pdbx_seq_one_letter_code
_entity_poly.pdbx_strand_id
1 'polypeptide(L)'
;GLQEGVPVAVVQAILKKVKGVPGRFEPVDEGQKFAVVVDYAHTPDGLENVLKTARRVSGGRLITVFGCGGDRDAGKRPVMGM
;
A
#
# COMPACT_ATOMS: atom_id res chain seq x y z
N GLY A 1 21.81 -7.98 4.14
CA GLY A 1 22.02 -6.66 4.80
C GLY A 1 22.78 -6.84 6.08
N LEU A 2 22.09 -6.99 7.21
CA LEU A 2 22.74 -7.26 8.51
C LEU A 2 23.46 -8.61 8.53
N GLN A 3 22.86 -9.65 7.96
CA GLN A 3 23.50 -10.97 7.78
C GLN A 3 24.72 -10.95 6.84
N GLU A 4 24.87 -9.90 6.03
CA GLU A 4 26.01 -9.69 5.12
C GLU A 4 27.09 -8.80 5.77
N GLY A 5 26.99 -8.54 7.08
CA GLY A 5 27.96 -7.71 7.82
C GLY A 5 27.84 -6.20 7.61
N VAL A 6 26.77 -5.71 6.95
CA VAL A 6 26.57 -4.26 6.78
C VAL A 6 26.24 -3.61 8.14
N PRO A 7 26.97 -2.57 8.58
CA PRO A 7 26.70 -1.91 9.86
C PRO A 7 25.27 -1.35 9.94
N VAL A 8 24.64 -1.49 11.10
CA VAL A 8 23.27 -1.00 11.35
C VAL A 8 23.12 0.49 11.01
N ALA A 9 24.12 1.31 11.36
CA ALA A 9 24.12 2.73 11.06
C ALA A 9 24.02 3.02 9.56
N VAL A 10 24.68 2.20 8.72
CA VAL A 10 24.61 2.31 7.26
C VAL A 10 23.22 1.92 6.75
N VAL A 11 22.66 0.81 7.25
CA VAL A 11 21.29 0.38 6.90
C VAL A 11 20.27 1.47 7.24
N GLN A 12 20.35 2.05 8.44
CA GLN A 12 19.47 3.14 8.87
C GLN A 12 19.60 4.38 7.99
N ALA A 13 20.83 4.78 7.65
CA ALA A 13 21.08 5.94 6.80
C ALA A 13 20.50 5.76 5.40
N ILE A 14 20.57 4.55 4.84
CA ILE A 14 20.02 4.24 3.52
C ILE A 14 18.48 4.17 3.56
N LEU A 15 17.90 3.49 4.56
CA LEU A 15 16.45 3.35 4.68
C LEU A 15 15.73 4.70 4.75
N LYS A 16 16.33 5.71 5.39
CA LYS A 16 15.80 7.09 5.42
C LYS A 16 15.70 7.75 4.03
N LYS A 17 16.45 7.26 3.04
CA LYS A 17 16.49 7.80 1.67
C LYS A 17 15.61 7.00 0.70
N VAL A 18 15.09 5.85 1.11
CA VAL A 18 14.22 5.02 0.28
C VAL A 18 12.85 5.69 0.17
N LYS A 19 12.42 5.96 -1.07
CA LYS A 19 11.14 6.63 -1.36
C LYS A 19 9.92 5.70 -1.31
N GLY A 20 10.14 4.39 -1.28
CA GLY A 20 9.10 3.37 -1.41
C GLY A 20 9.22 2.60 -2.73
N VAL A 21 8.33 1.64 -2.92
CA VAL A 21 8.23 0.85 -4.16
C VAL A 21 7.01 1.37 -4.94
N PRO A 22 7.14 1.69 -6.23
CA PRO A 22 6.00 2.12 -7.04
C PRO A 22 4.82 1.14 -6.96
N GLY A 23 3.63 1.66 -6.72
CA GLY A 23 2.39 0.90 -6.55
C GLY A 23 2.33 0.02 -5.30
N ARG A 24 3.11 0.30 -4.25
CA ARG A 24 3.04 -0.37 -2.94
C ARG A 24 2.91 0.66 -1.84
N PHE A 25 1.68 0.87 -1.38
CA PHE A 25 1.28 1.91 -0.44
C PHE A 25 1.94 3.26 -0.77
N GLU A 26 1.93 3.60 -2.05
CA GLU A 26 2.64 4.75 -2.61
C GLU A 26 1.80 6.03 -2.38
N PRO A 27 2.30 7.02 -1.63
CA PRO A 27 1.61 8.30 -1.50
C PRO A 27 1.71 9.09 -2.81
N VAL A 28 0.58 9.66 -3.23
CA VAL A 28 0.50 10.57 -4.37
C VAL A 28 0.17 11.96 -3.85
N ASP A 29 1.06 12.92 -4.13
CA ASP A 29 0.86 14.32 -3.77
C ASP A 29 1.06 15.23 -4.98
N GLU A 30 -0.04 15.80 -5.46
CA GLU A 30 -0.14 16.77 -6.55
C GLU A 30 -0.67 18.12 -6.04
N GLY A 31 -0.50 18.41 -4.74
CA GLY A 31 -0.95 19.67 -4.10
C GLY A 31 -2.41 19.68 -3.63
N GLN A 32 -3.08 18.53 -3.67
CA GLN A 32 -4.44 18.38 -3.16
C GLN A 32 -4.53 18.45 -1.63
N LYS A 33 -5.71 18.78 -1.09
CA LYS A 33 -5.96 18.93 0.36
C LYS A 33 -6.25 17.61 1.10
N PHE A 34 -6.07 16.46 0.44
CA PHE A 34 -6.37 15.14 0.98
C PHE A 34 -5.24 14.16 0.66
N ALA A 35 -5.13 13.07 1.42
CA ALA A 35 -4.15 12.03 1.14
C ALA A 35 -4.68 11.09 0.05
N VAL A 36 -3.83 10.75 -0.92
CA VAL A 36 -4.06 9.69 -1.90
C VAL A 36 -2.96 8.65 -1.76
N VAL A 37 -3.33 7.38 -1.78
CA VAL A 37 -2.39 6.26 -1.76
C VAL A 37 -2.76 5.29 -2.89
N VAL A 38 -1.75 4.85 -3.65
CA VAL A 38 -1.88 3.85 -4.70
C VAL A 38 -1.27 2.53 -4.22
N ASP A 39 -2.02 1.44 -4.34
CA ASP A 39 -1.55 0.09 -4.03
C ASP A 39 -2.03 -0.92 -5.09
N TYR A 40 -1.19 -1.92 -5.37
CA TYR A 40 -1.45 -2.99 -6.34
C TYR A 40 -2.28 -4.16 -5.79
N ALA A 41 -2.76 -4.08 -4.55
CA ALA A 41 -3.60 -5.10 -3.93
C ALA A 41 -4.76 -5.51 -4.86
N HIS A 42 -4.72 -6.77 -5.30
CA HIS A 42 -5.72 -7.36 -6.19
C HIS A 42 -6.22 -8.73 -5.68
N THR A 43 -5.92 -9.05 -4.42
CA THR A 43 -6.43 -10.19 -3.67
C THR A 43 -7.23 -9.68 -2.47
N PRO A 44 -8.18 -10.47 -1.92
CA PRO A 44 -8.94 -10.08 -0.72
C PRO A 44 -8.04 -9.67 0.45
N ASP A 45 -7.09 -10.54 0.84
CA ASP A 45 -6.18 -10.29 1.96
C ASP A 45 -5.29 -9.06 1.75
N GLY A 46 -4.84 -8.86 0.50
CA GLY A 46 -4.04 -7.69 0.14
C GLY A 46 -4.83 -6.41 0.34
N LEU A 47 -6.06 -6.37 -0.15
CA LEU A 47 -6.95 -5.21 -0.01
C LEU A 47 -7.27 -4.94 1.46
N GLU A 48 -7.59 -5.97 2.23
CA GLU A 48 -7.88 -5.84 3.66
C GLU A 48 -6.69 -5.24 4.43
N ASN A 49 -5.46 -5.71 4.17
CA ASN A 49 -4.26 -5.20 4.83
C ASN A 49 -3.98 -3.73 4.50
N VAL A 50 -4.18 -3.32 3.24
CA VAL A 50 -4.04 -1.92 2.81
C VAL A 50 -5.08 -1.05 3.52
N LEU A 51 -6.34 -1.48 3.57
CA LEU A 51 -7.41 -0.72 4.22
C LEU A 51 -7.23 -0.60 5.73
N LYS A 52 -6.80 -1.68 6.42
CA LYS A 52 -6.45 -1.63 7.85
C LYS A 52 -5.33 -0.64 8.12
N THR A 53 -4.29 -0.64 7.28
CA THR A 53 -3.17 0.29 7.39
C THR A 53 -3.63 1.73 7.15
N ALA A 54 -4.35 1.98 6.06
CA ALA A 54 -4.90 3.29 5.72
C ALA A 54 -5.82 3.84 6.81
N ARG A 55 -6.67 2.99 7.42
CA ARG A 55 -7.53 3.38 8.55
C ARG A 55 -6.73 3.77 9.79
N ARG A 56 -5.61 3.12 10.09
CA ARG A 56 -4.77 3.47 11.25
C ARG A 56 -4.08 4.82 11.09
N VAL A 57 -3.74 5.19 9.85
CA VAL A 57 -3.01 6.44 9.56
C VAL A 57 -3.92 7.60 9.14
N SER A 58 -5.21 7.35 8.90
CA SER A 58 -6.19 8.38 8.54
C SER A 58 -7.18 8.65 9.67
N GLY A 59 -7.40 9.93 9.99
CA GLY A 59 -8.40 10.35 10.98
C GLY A 59 -9.78 10.69 10.39
N GLY A 60 -9.93 10.60 9.07
CA GLY A 60 -11.12 11.08 8.35
C GLY A 60 -11.88 9.98 7.62
N ARG A 61 -12.64 10.42 6.62
CA ARG A 61 -13.29 9.51 5.67
C ARG A 61 -12.22 8.80 4.84
N LEU A 62 -12.32 7.47 4.79
CA LEU A 62 -11.51 6.63 3.91
C LEU A 62 -12.36 6.27 2.70
N ILE A 63 -11.91 6.66 1.51
CA ILE A 63 -12.59 6.39 0.25
C ILE A 63 -11.73 5.39 -0.51
N THR A 64 -12.32 4.28 -0.93
CA THR A 64 -11.63 3.19 -1.62
C THR A 64 -12.15 3.08 -3.05
N VAL A 65 -11.24 3.08 -4.01
CA VAL A 65 -11.51 2.77 -5.41
C VAL A 65 -10.74 1.51 -5.76
N PHE A 66 -11.45 0.46 -6.16
CA PHE A 66 -10.84 -0.83 -6.52
C PHE A 66 -11.62 -1.50 -7.66
N GLY A 67 -11.05 -2.55 -8.24
CA GLY A 67 -11.69 -3.36 -9.27
C GLY A 67 -11.13 -4.78 -9.33
N CYS A 68 -11.79 -5.62 -10.12
CA CYS A 68 -11.38 -7.00 -10.37
C CYS A 68 -11.25 -7.23 -11.88
N GLY A 69 -10.18 -7.92 -12.31
CA GLY A 69 -9.99 -8.27 -13.72
C GLY A 69 -11.08 -9.21 -14.25
N GLY A 70 -11.54 -8.96 -15.48
CA GLY A 70 -12.66 -9.67 -16.12
C GLY A 70 -12.36 -11.12 -16.51
N ASP A 71 -11.18 -11.40 -17.06
CA ASP A 71 -10.78 -12.73 -17.57
C ASP A 71 -10.08 -13.61 -16.55
N ARG A 72 -10.17 -13.25 -15.26
CA ARG A 72 -9.50 -13.94 -14.16
C ARG A 72 -10.49 -14.36 -13.09
N ASP A 73 -9.94 -15.02 -12.07
CA ASP A 73 -10.62 -15.48 -10.85
C ASP A 73 -11.80 -14.59 -10.45
N ALA A 74 -13.00 -15.08 -10.76
CA ALA A 74 -14.25 -14.41 -10.45
C ALA A 74 -14.69 -14.64 -9.00
N GLY A 75 -14.16 -15.68 -8.33
CA GLY A 75 -14.53 -16.05 -6.96
C GLY A 75 -14.18 -14.98 -5.94
N LYS A 76 -13.11 -14.22 -6.18
CA LYS A 76 -12.70 -13.11 -5.30
C LYS A 76 -13.58 -11.86 -5.40
N ARG A 77 -14.37 -11.68 -6.47
CA ARG A 77 -15.14 -10.46 -6.74
C ARG A 77 -16.12 -10.10 -5.61
N PRO A 78 -16.99 -11.03 -5.13
CA PRO A 78 -17.86 -10.71 -4.01
C PRO A 78 -17.04 -10.39 -2.77
N VAL A 79 -16.00 -11.18 -2.47
CA VAL A 79 -15.18 -11.04 -1.25
C VAL A 79 -14.46 -9.70 -1.17
N MET A 80 -13.93 -9.19 -2.29
CA MET A 80 -13.22 -7.91 -2.33
C MET A 80 -14.13 -6.69 -2.13
N GLY A 81 -15.45 -6.83 -2.30
CA GLY A 81 -16.42 -5.75 -2.11
C GLY A 81 -17.17 -5.79 -0.78
N MET A 82 -16.85 -6.74 0.11
CA MET A 82 -17.49 -6.91 1.42
C MET A 82 -16.87 -6.03 2.49
#